data_AF-A0A2J8AFU3-F1
#
_entry.id   AF-A0A2J8AFU3-F1
#
_cell.length_a   1.000
_cell.length_b   1.000
_cell.length_c   1.000
_cell.angle_alpha   90.00
_cell.angle_beta   90.00
_cell.angle_gamma   90.00
#
_symmetry.space_group_name_H-M   'P 1'
#
loop_
_entity.id
_entity.type
_entity.pdbx_description
1 polymer ?
#
loop_
_entity_poly.entity_id
_entity_poly.type
_entity_poly.pdbx_seq_one_letter_code
_entity_poly.pdbx_strand_id
1 'polypeptide(L)'
;MVHAAAAAPPAPASGQPPAKAPRYCDALQQPLETAVSPEPRAPVHRVEWRKVLGGEPVEINPSLGNGFKVMSVAEWSARWKSNPDFPGCLAEGCGSGDTREHYFTQTWCRGKRVWASEALCLACHRFSWRSYRDPDFKTPEQYEKELWESLAAGGK
;
A
#
# COMPACT_ATOMS: atom_id res chain seq x y z
N MET A 1 60.15 -20.81 0.87
CA MET A 1 58.89 -20.09 1.14
C MET A 1 57.97 -20.33 -0.04
N VAL A 2 56.91 -21.13 0.15
CA VAL A 2 55.92 -21.44 -0.89
C VAL A 2 54.75 -20.47 -0.75
N HIS A 3 54.49 -19.68 -1.79
CA HIS A 3 53.31 -18.82 -1.86
C HIS A 3 52.07 -19.68 -2.11
N ALA A 4 51.15 -19.71 -1.14
CA ALA A 4 49.83 -20.30 -1.32
C ALA A 4 48.95 -19.34 -2.14
N ALA A 5 48.46 -19.81 -3.29
CA ALA A 5 47.46 -19.10 -4.07
C ALA A 5 46.10 -19.23 -3.36
N ALA A 6 45.43 -18.09 -3.11
CA ALA A 6 44.08 -18.07 -2.57
C ALA A 6 43.09 -18.62 -3.61
N ALA A 7 42.29 -19.60 -3.22
CA ALA A 7 41.23 -20.17 -4.05
C ALA A 7 40.13 -19.12 -4.32
N ALA A 8 39.68 -19.04 -5.57
CA ALA A 8 38.55 -18.21 -5.96
C ALA A 8 37.24 -18.69 -5.29
N PRO A 9 36.31 -17.79 -4.94
CA PRO A 9 35.02 -18.18 -4.36
C PRO A 9 34.21 -19.03 -5.36
N PRO A 10 33.43 -20.00 -4.87
CA PRO A 10 32.62 -20.84 -5.74
C PRO A 10 31.56 -20.01 -6.47
N ALA A 11 31.36 -20.31 -7.75
CA ALA A 11 30.28 -19.72 -8.55
C ALA A 11 28.91 -20.06 -7.91
N PRO A 12 27.94 -19.13 -7.95
CA PRO A 12 26.61 -19.37 -7.40
C PRO A 12 25.95 -20.55 -8.13
N ALA A 13 25.41 -21.49 -7.36
CA ALA A 13 24.76 -22.69 -7.88
C ALA A 13 23.58 -22.31 -8.79
N SER A 14 23.66 -22.73 -10.05
CA SER A 14 22.57 -22.60 -11.03
C SER A 14 21.37 -23.42 -10.59
N GLY A 15 20.29 -22.75 -10.17
CA GLY A 15 19.04 -23.42 -9.78
C GLY A 15 18.19 -22.67 -8.76
N GLN A 16 18.66 -21.56 -8.18
CA GLN A 16 17.79 -20.74 -7.35
C GLN A 16 16.76 -20.02 -8.23
N PRO A 17 15.45 -20.13 -7.96
CA PRO A 17 14.47 -19.29 -8.60
C PRO A 17 14.86 -17.83 -8.33
N PRO A 18 14.63 -16.91 -9.30
CA PRO A 18 14.97 -15.51 -9.11
C PRO A 18 14.34 -15.02 -7.80
N ALA A 19 15.14 -14.37 -6.97
CA ALA A 19 14.65 -13.76 -5.74
C ALA A 19 13.42 -12.92 -6.07
N LYS A 20 12.31 -13.16 -5.35
CA LYS A 20 11.07 -12.40 -5.54
C LYS A 20 11.42 -10.91 -5.40
N ALA A 21 10.98 -10.10 -6.35
CA ALA A 21 11.24 -8.66 -6.32
C ALA A 21 10.82 -8.09 -4.95
N PRO A 22 11.67 -7.28 -4.29
CA PRO A 22 11.35 -6.67 -3.00
C PRO A 22 10.06 -5.85 -3.13
N ARG A 23 9.15 -6.01 -2.17
CA ARG A 23 7.91 -5.25 -2.14
C ARG A 23 8.15 -3.91 -1.44
N TYR A 24 7.34 -2.91 -1.77
CA TYR A 24 7.47 -1.57 -1.18
C TYR A 24 7.27 -1.58 0.35
N CYS A 25 6.53 -2.55 0.88
CA CYS A 25 6.24 -2.71 2.30
C CYS A 25 7.24 -3.58 3.07
N ASP A 26 8.26 -4.16 2.42
CA ASP A 26 9.20 -5.07 3.09
C ASP A 26 10.29 -4.34 3.89
N ALA A 27 10.52 -3.05 3.64
CA ALA A 27 11.61 -2.27 4.25
C ALA A 27 11.16 -0.88 4.72
N LEU A 28 10.00 -0.83 5.38
CA LEU A 28 9.47 0.41 5.96
C LEU A 28 10.38 0.87 7.11
N GLN A 29 10.80 2.13 7.09
CA GLN A 29 11.65 2.73 8.12
C GLN A 29 10.83 3.36 9.25
N GLN A 30 9.54 3.54 9.03
CA GLN A 30 8.58 4.10 9.98
C GLN A 30 7.41 3.13 10.22
N PRO A 31 6.73 3.21 11.38
CA PRO A 31 5.54 2.41 11.64
C PRO A 31 4.40 2.78 10.69
N LEU A 32 3.54 1.81 10.40
CA LEU A 32 2.27 2.08 9.72
C LEU A 32 1.28 2.72 10.68
N GLU A 33 0.62 3.78 10.22
CA GLU A 33 -0.57 4.27 10.87
C GLU A 33 -1.76 3.41 10.46
N THR A 34 -2.51 2.92 11.43
CA THR A 34 -3.64 2.03 11.19
C THR A 34 -4.91 2.52 11.86
N ALA A 35 -6.07 2.24 11.24
CA ALA A 35 -7.36 2.46 11.88
C ALA A 35 -8.39 1.43 11.42
N VAL A 36 -9.42 1.22 12.25
CA VAL A 36 -10.57 0.38 11.93
C VAL A 36 -11.85 1.19 12.06
N SER A 37 -12.73 1.11 11.06
CA SER A 37 -13.96 1.90 11.02
C SER A 37 -15.14 1.08 10.48
N PRO A 38 -16.40 1.36 10.90
CA PRO A 38 -17.58 0.79 10.25
C PRO A 38 -17.86 1.42 8.88
N GLU A 39 -17.30 2.60 8.62
CA GLU A 39 -17.47 3.35 7.38
C GLU A 39 -16.13 3.56 6.66
N PRO A 40 -16.11 3.61 5.32
CA PRO A 40 -14.91 3.93 4.57
C PRO A 40 -14.46 5.38 4.82
N ARG A 41 -13.18 5.69 4.62
CA ARG A 41 -12.63 7.04 4.79
C ARG A 41 -12.98 7.96 3.65
N ALA A 42 -12.95 7.46 2.42
CA ALA A 42 -13.25 8.26 1.24
C ALA A 42 -14.73 8.69 1.23
N PRO A 43 -15.05 10.00 1.14
CA PRO A 43 -16.43 10.48 1.24
C PRO A 43 -17.39 9.88 0.21
N VAL A 44 -16.94 9.72 -1.04
CA VAL A 44 -17.73 9.10 -2.12
C VAL A 44 -18.10 7.65 -1.78
N HIS A 45 -17.19 6.90 -1.15
CA HIS A 45 -17.45 5.52 -0.74
C HIS A 45 -18.42 5.43 0.44
N ARG A 46 -18.50 6.44 1.32
CA ARG A 46 -19.43 6.44 2.45
C ARG A 46 -20.88 6.50 2.00
N VAL A 47 -21.16 7.27 0.95
CA VAL A 47 -22.51 7.40 0.39
C VAL A 47 -22.95 6.06 -0.18
N GLU A 48 -22.12 5.43 -1.01
CA GLU A 48 -22.43 4.12 -1.58
C GLU A 48 -22.54 3.03 -0.50
N TRP A 49 -21.63 3.03 0.49
CA TRP A 49 -21.67 2.07 1.59
C TRP A 49 -23.00 2.12 2.36
N ARG A 50 -23.47 3.33 2.67
CA ARG A 50 -24.75 3.52 3.34
C ARG A 50 -25.91 2.98 2.50
N LYS A 51 -25.89 3.22 1.18
CA LYS A 51 -26.90 2.69 0.25
C LYS A 51 -26.91 1.17 0.24
N VAL A 52 -25.74 0.53 0.14
CA VAL A 52 -25.60 -0.93 0.17
C VAL A 52 -26.18 -1.51 1.46
N LEU A 53 -25.82 -0.95 2.63
CA LEU A 53 -26.33 -1.40 3.92
C LEU A 53 -27.83 -1.13 4.10
N GLY A 54 -28.36 -0.06 3.49
CA GLY A 54 -29.76 0.32 3.53
C GLY A 54 -30.64 -0.40 2.49
N GLY A 55 -30.07 -1.21 1.60
CA GLY A 55 -30.81 -1.84 0.50
C GLY A 55 -31.25 -0.84 -0.59
N GLU A 56 -30.55 0.27 -0.72
CA GLU A 56 -30.83 1.29 -1.74
C GLU A 56 -30.05 1.02 -3.04
N PRO A 57 -30.52 1.52 -4.19
CA PRO A 57 -29.80 1.40 -5.45
C PRO A 57 -28.46 2.16 -5.44
N VAL A 58 -27.37 1.45 -5.79
CA VAL A 58 -26.06 2.04 -6.08
C VAL A 58 -25.82 2.13 -7.58
N GLU A 59 -24.99 3.09 -7.99
CA GLU A 59 -24.66 3.26 -9.41
C GLU A 59 -23.91 2.01 -9.91
N ILE A 60 -24.34 1.50 -11.05
CA ILE A 60 -23.62 0.42 -11.73
C ILE A 60 -22.32 1.03 -12.23
N ASN A 61 -21.19 0.42 -11.88
CA ASN A 61 -19.90 0.84 -12.40
C ASN A 61 -19.98 0.95 -13.94
N PRO A 62 -19.60 2.10 -14.54
CA PRO A 62 -19.77 2.34 -15.98
C PRO A 62 -19.15 1.27 -16.89
N SER A 63 -18.15 0.53 -16.40
CA SER A 63 -17.53 -0.57 -17.14
C SER A 63 -18.41 -1.83 -17.26
N LEU A 64 -19.47 -1.95 -16.47
CA LEU A 64 -20.42 -3.08 -16.47
C LEU A 64 -21.76 -2.74 -17.13
N GLY A 65 -22.05 -1.46 -17.28
CA GLY A 65 -23.31 -0.97 -17.80
C GLY A 65 -23.66 0.39 -17.22
N ASN A 66 -24.92 0.78 -17.40
CA ASN A 66 -25.42 2.07 -16.96
C ASN A 66 -26.62 1.88 -16.03
N GLY A 67 -26.86 2.85 -15.15
CA GLY A 67 -28.03 2.88 -14.26
C GLY A 67 -27.72 2.51 -12.82
N PHE A 68 -28.74 2.08 -12.08
CA PHE A 68 -28.64 1.78 -10.64
C PHE A 68 -29.17 0.38 -10.34
N LYS A 69 -28.56 -0.30 -9.37
CA LYS A 69 -28.98 -1.63 -8.91
C LYS A 69 -28.84 -1.73 -7.39
N VAL A 70 -29.80 -2.38 -6.73
CA VAL A 70 -29.66 -2.81 -5.33
C VAL A 70 -28.70 -4.00 -5.30
N MET A 71 -27.60 -3.88 -4.56
CA MET A 71 -26.54 -4.88 -4.51
C MET A 71 -26.27 -5.31 -3.07
N SER A 72 -25.95 -6.58 -2.88
CA SER A 72 -25.33 -7.05 -1.64
C SER A 72 -23.90 -6.50 -1.48
N VAL A 73 -23.34 -6.57 -0.27
CA VAL A 73 -21.94 -6.19 0.00
C VAL A 73 -20.97 -6.98 -0.90
N ALA A 74 -21.22 -8.27 -1.09
CA ALA A 74 -20.38 -9.12 -1.93
C ALA A 74 -20.45 -8.71 -3.41
N GLU A 75 -21.63 -8.40 -3.93
CA GLU A 75 -21.78 -7.91 -5.32
C GLU A 75 -21.12 -6.55 -5.52
N TRP A 76 -21.34 -5.60 -4.60
CA TRP A 76 -20.77 -4.25 -4.69
C TRP A 76 -19.24 -4.26 -4.63
N SER A 77 -18.66 -5.10 -3.77
CA SER A 77 -17.20 -5.23 -3.59
C SER A 77 -16.52 -6.22 -4.55
N ALA A 78 -17.25 -6.90 -5.42
CA ALA A 78 -16.72 -8.00 -6.25
C ALA A 78 -15.54 -7.61 -7.17
N ARG A 79 -15.42 -6.33 -7.52
CA ARG A 79 -14.37 -5.82 -8.42
C ARG A 79 -13.16 -5.24 -7.69
N TRP A 80 -13.26 -5.13 -6.37
CA TRP A 80 -12.17 -4.67 -5.54
C TRP A 80 -11.12 -5.77 -5.42
N LYS A 81 -9.86 -5.37 -5.39
CA LYS A 81 -8.73 -6.30 -5.44
C LYS A 81 -8.38 -6.76 -4.04
N SER A 82 -7.95 -8.00 -3.89
CA SER A 82 -7.26 -8.41 -2.66
C SER A 82 -5.91 -7.68 -2.58
N ASN A 83 -5.49 -7.29 -1.38
CA ASN A 83 -4.14 -6.78 -1.14
C ASN A 83 -3.28 -7.89 -0.52
N PRO A 84 -2.38 -8.55 -1.28
CA PRO A 84 -1.55 -9.63 -0.76
C PRO A 84 -0.47 -9.17 0.22
N ASP A 85 -0.20 -7.86 0.28
CA ASP A 85 0.78 -7.28 1.20
C ASP A 85 0.18 -7.06 2.58
N PHE A 86 -1.13 -6.80 2.63
CA PHE A 86 -1.88 -6.60 3.86
C PHE A 86 -3.21 -7.39 3.85
N PRO A 87 -3.16 -8.73 3.82
CA PRO A 87 -4.36 -9.55 3.58
C PRO A 87 -5.34 -9.56 4.76
N GLY A 88 -4.86 -9.31 5.98
CA GLY A 88 -5.65 -9.44 7.20
C GLY A 88 -6.53 -8.23 7.51
N CYS A 89 -7.73 -8.50 8.03
CA CYS A 89 -8.56 -7.52 8.68
C CYS A 89 -7.90 -7.03 9.98
N LEU A 90 -7.91 -5.71 10.21
CA LEU A 90 -7.37 -5.09 11.43
C LEU A 90 -8.37 -5.08 12.61
N ALA A 91 -9.63 -5.45 12.38
CA ALA A 91 -10.63 -5.47 13.45
C ALA A 91 -10.28 -6.55 14.49
N GLU A 92 -10.24 -6.15 15.76
CA GLU A 92 -9.99 -7.06 16.87
C GLU A 92 -10.98 -8.23 16.88
N GLY A 93 -10.46 -9.44 17.05
CA GLY A 93 -11.26 -10.68 17.08
C GLY A 93 -11.75 -11.20 15.71
N CYS A 94 -11.55 -10.48 14.60
CA CYS A 94 -12.01 -10.95 13.30
C CYS A 94 -11.09 -12.03 12.69
N GLY A 95 -9.79 -11.77 12.59
CA GLY A 95 -8.80 -12.71 12.05
C GLY A 95 -8.97 -13.09 10.56
N SER A 96 -9.98 -12.56 9.87
CA SER A 96 -10.25 -12.90 8.47
C SER A 96 -9.22 -12.31 7.51
N GLY A 97 -8.86 -13.09 6.49
CA GLY A 97 -8.09 -12.66 5.33
C GLY A 97 -8.96 -12.34 4.10
N ASP A 98 -10.28 -12.50 4.19
CA ASP A 98 -11.21 -12.18 3.10
C ASP A 98 -11.48 -10.67 3.07
N THR A 99 -10.48 -9.95 2.57
CA THR A 99 -10.48 -8.49 2.47
C THR A 99 -10.38 -8.03 1.01
N ARG A 100 -11.02 -6.89 0.76
CA ARG A 100 -11.13 -6.27 -0.56
C ARG A 100 -10.69 -4.81 -0.47
N GLU A 101 -9.57 -4.49 -1.11
CA GLU A 101 -9.01 -3.14 -1.20
C GLU A 101 -9.82 -2.30 -2.18
N HIS A 102 -10.40 -1.21 -1.65
CA HIS A 102 -11.24 -0.29 -2.40
C HIS A 102 -10.51 1.00 -2.75
N TYR A 103 -9.58 1.43 -1.89
CA TYR A 103 -8.79 2.63 -2.10
C TYR A 103 -7.32 2.29 -1.93
N PHE A 104 -6.52 2.69 -2.92
CA PHE A 104 -5.07 2.68 -2.83
C PHE A 104 -4.53 3.94 -3.48
N THR A 105 -3.71 4.66 -2.74
CA THR A 105 -2.89 5.75 -3.29
C THR A 105 -1.45 5.45 -2.99
N GLN A 106 -0.58 5.71 -3.97
CA GLN A 106 0.86 5.56 -3.82
C GLN A 106 1.53 6.65 -4.63
N THR A 107 2.19 7.55 -3.93
CA THR A 107 2.93 8.65 -4.53
C THR A 107 4.39 8.51 -4.15
N TRP A 108 5.22 8.46 -5.19
CA TRP A 108 6.66 8.48 -5.10
C TRP A 108 7.16 9.79 -5.71
N CYS A 109 7.14 10.88 -4.95
CA CYS A 109 7.55 12.18 -5.47
C CYS A 109 8.50 12.88 -4.50
N ARG A 110 9.59 13.43 -5.04
CA ARG A 110 10.62 14.19 -4.28
C ARG A 110 11.05 13.47 -3.00
N GLY A 111 11.20 12.15 -3.08
CA GLY A 111 11.61 11.27 -1.98
C GLY A 111 10.60 11.06 -0.85
N LYS A 112 9.37 11.56 -0.99
CA LYS A 112 8.28 11.20 -0.07
C LYS A 112 7.63 9.92 -0.56
N ARG A 113 7.81 8.88 0.24
CA ARG A 113 7.10 7.62 0.12
C ARG A 113 5.81 7.71 0.90
N VAL A 114 4.73 8.12 0.23
CA VAL A 114 3.41 8.17 0.84
C VAL A 114 2.51 7.17 0.16
N TRP A 115 1.91 6.30 0.95
CA TRP A 115 0.82 5.47 0.47
C TRP A 115 -0.26 5.37 1.52
N ALA A 116 -1.49 5.12 1.06
CA ALA A 116 -2.58 4.74 1.92
C ALA A 116 -3.45 3.68 1.24
N SER A 117 -3.95 2.74 2.02
CA SER A 117 -4.80 1.64 1.60
C SER A 117 -6.02 1.56 2.50
N GLU A 118 -7.18 1.31 1.91
CA GLU A 118 -8.40 0.97 2.61
C GLU A 118 -8.96 -0.35 2.08
N ALA A 119 -9.17 -1.30 2.98
CA ALA A 119 -9.74 -2.59 2.67
C ALA A 119 -11.00 -2.89 3.50
N LEU A 120 -12.06 -3.35 2.85
CA LEU A 120 -13.26 -3.89 3.49
C LEU A 120 -13.04 -5.37 3.81
N CYS A 121 -13.40 -5.80 5.01
CA CYS A 121 -13.48 -7.21 5.38
C CYS A 121 -14.87 -7.77 5.05
N LEU A 122 -14.97 -8.84 4.26
CA LEU A 122 -16.25 -9.45 3.92
C LEU A 122 -16.82 -10.33 5.04
N ALA A 123 -16.03 -10.66 6.05
CA ALA A 123 -16.51 -11.42 7.22
C ALA A 123 -17.19 -10.54 8.28
N CYS A 124 -16.63 -9.36 8.57
CA CYS A 124 -17.13 -8.47 9.63
C CYS A 124 -17.60 -7.10 9.15
N HIS A 125 -17.49 -6.82 7.84
CA HIS A 125 -17.87 -5.55 7.20
C HIS A 125 -17.20 -4.30 7.80
N ARG A 126 -16.04 -4.46 8.42
CA ARG A 126 -15.20 -3.35 8.91
C ARG A 126 -14.18 -2.96 7.86
N PHE A 127 -13.86 -1.66 7.83
CA PHE A 127 -12.81 -1.10 6.99
C PHE A 127 -11.50 -1.01 7.77
N SER A 128 -10.43 -1.54 7.18
CA SER A 128 -9.06 -1.45 7.66
C SER A 128 -8.32 -0.39 6.87
N TRP A 129 -7.93 0.69 7.54
CA TRP A 129 -7.11 1.75 6.97
C TRP A 129 -5.63 1.53 7.33
N ARG A 130 -4.75 1.74 6.36
CA ARG A 130 -3.30 1.80 6.55
C ARG A 130 -2.75 3.01 5.83
N SER A 131 -1.88 3.76 6.48
CA SER A 131 -1.10 4.81 5.84
C SER A 131 0.37 4.74 6.26
N TYR A 132 1.24 5.09 5.33
CA TYR A 132 2.67 5.20 5.55
C TYR A 132 3.15 6.52 4.99
N ARG A 133 4.10 7.13 5.71
CA ARG A 133 4.85 8.28 5.25
C ARG A 133 6.30 8.11 5.70
N ASP A 134 7.21 8.16 4.74
CA ASP A 134 8.63 8.27 5.03
C ASP A 134 9.04 9.75 5.08
N PRO A 135 9.54 10.26 6.23
CA PRO A 135 9.97 11.65 6.36
C PRO A 135 11.35 11.92 5.75
N ASP A 136 12.18 10.90 5.48
CA ASP A 136 13.62 11.09 5.27
C ASP A 136 14.03 11.17 3.79
N PHE A 137 13.55 12.19 3.09
CA PHE A 137 14.26 12.67 1.90
C PHE A 137 14.26 14.18 1.83
N LYS A 138 15.46 14.74 1.68
CA LYS A 138 15.67 16.16 1.42
C LYS A 138 14.93 16.53 0.14
N THR A 139 14.18 17.62 0.14
CA THR A 139 13.57 18.13 -1.10
C THR A 139 14.68 18.52 -2.09
N PRO A 140 14.40 18.59 -3.41
CA PRO A 140 15.39 19.07 -4.38
C PRO A 140 16.06 20.38 -3.94
N GLU A 141 15.28 21.29 -3.38
CA GLU A 141 15.74 22.59 -2.87
C GLU A 141 16.68 22.44 -1.65
N GLN A 142 16.44 21.46 -0.78
CA GLN A 142 17.32 21.14 0.35
C GLN A 142 18.64 20.48 -0.12
N TYR A 143 18.58 19.63 -1.15
CA TYR A 143 19.78 19.07 -1.79
C TYR A 143 20.61 20.16 -2.48
N GLU A 144 19.97 21.05 -3.25
CA GLU A 144 20.65 22.16 -3.91
C GLU A 144 21.29 23.09 -2.89
N LYS A 145 20.57 23.43 -1.80
CA LYS A 145 21.11 24.25 -0.72
C LYS A 145 22.38 23.64 -0.12
N GLU A 146 22.35 22.35 0.21
CA GLU A 146 23.52 21.68 0.78
C GLU A 146 24.69 21.55 -0.20
N LEU A 147 24.41 21.32 -1.49
CA LEU A 147 25.44 21.34 -2.53
C LEU A 147 26.12 22.70 -2.58
N TRP A 148 25.34 23.79 -2.62
CA TRP A 148 25.89 25.16 -2.60
C TRP A 148 26.68 25.45 -1.33
N GLU A 149 26.17 25.05 -0.16
CA GLU A 149 26.87 25.21 1.12
C GLU A 149 28.20 24.43 1.14
N SER A 150 28.23 23.21 0.58
CA SER A 150 29.45 22.40 0.48
C SER A 150 30.48 22.99 -0.49
N LEU A 151 30.04 23.53 -1.62
CA LEU A 151 30.90 24.20 -2.60
C LEU A 151 31.47 25.52 -2.03
N ALA A 152 30.65 26.27 -1.28
CA ALA A 152 31.09 27.47 -0.57
C ALA A 152 32.09 27.15 0.56
N ALA A 153 31.95 26.00 1.22
CA ALA A 153 32.86 25.55 2.27
C ALA A 153 34.18 24.96 1.74
N GLY A 154 34.17 24.35 0.55
CA GLY A 154 35.36 23.76 -0.11
C GLY A 154 36.22 24.74 -0.92
N GLY A 155 35.83 26.01 -0.99
CA GLY A 155 36.56 27.08 -1.69
C GLY A 155 37.53 27.90 -0.83
N LYS A 156 38.05 27.33 0.27
CA LYS A 156 39.12 27.92 1.09
C LYS A 156 40.41 27.12 0.97
#